data_AF-A0A6B0R7A5-F1
#
_entry.id   AF-A0A6B0R7A5-F1
#
_cell.length_a   1.000
_cell.length_b   1.000
_cell.length_c   1.000
_cell.angle_alpha   90.00
_cell.angle_beta   90.00
_cell.angle_gamma   90.00
#
_symmetry.space_group_name_H-M   'P 1'
#
loop_
_entity.id
_entity.type
_entity.pdbx_description
1 polymer ?
#
loop_
_entity_poly.entity_id
_entity_poly.type
_entity_poly.pdbx_seq_one_letter_code
_entity_poly.pdbx_strand_id
1 'polypeptide(L)'
;MASGPNMMDPICLVENKNAQLSVNQKALQILENISQPVVVVAIVGLYRTGKSYLMNRLAGQNHGFPLGSTVQSKTKGIWMWCVPHPSKSEHILVLLDTEGLGDVEKGDSKNDSWIFALAVLLSSTFVYNSMNTINNDALEKLHYVTELTELIRAKSSPKMDGVRDSVEFASFFPDFIWTVRDFTLELKLNDDPITEDEYLEKALKLIKGSHPNVKKANLPRECIRHFFPKRKCFVFDRPVNDRELLAHLDEVLESQLDPKFKEQSDTFCSYIFTHARTKILREGVKVTGKRLGTLVVTYVDAINSGGIPCLENAVTTLAHLENSAAMQKAADYYSEQMTQRLNLPTDTLQELLEVHTACEREAIVVFMNQSFKDENQDFQKKLLEIIKNNKEGFLQQNEEASAKYCQTKLDQISKTLKESISAGSFSVPGGHKLYRKAMERLQQDYCHVPRKGVKTNEVLQNFLQSQVAIEISILQSDKALTDAAKAIAGKASLFKQHERNI
;
A
#
# COMPACT_ATOMS: atom_id res chain seq x y z
N MET A 1 -22.70 2.05 12.46
CA MET A 1 -22.68 1.00 11.42
C MET A 1 -21.55 1.35 10.47
N ALA A 2 -20.55 0.48 10.30
CA ALA A 2 -19.42 0.76 9.42
C ALA A 2 -19.90 0.74 7.95
N SER A 3 -19.63 1.81 7.21
CA SER A 3 -19.92 1.96 5.78
C SER A 3 -18.88 1.21 4.94
N GLY A 4 -18.82 -0.12 5.10
CA GLY A 4 -18.04 -0.98 4.20
C GLY A 4 -18.73 -1.13 2.84
N PRO A 5 -18.00 -1.45 1.76
CA PRO A 5 -18.63 -1.76 0.49
C PRO A 5 -19.52 -2.99 0.67
N ASN A 6 -20.84 -2.79 0.56
CA ASN A 6 -21.79 -3.89 0.52
C ASN A 6 -21.86 -4.35 -0.93
N MET A 7 -21.06 -5.35 -1.30
CA MET A 7 -21.14 -5.91 -2.64
C MET A 7 -22.45 -6.69 -2.74
N MET A 8 -23.35 -6.27 -3.64
CA MET A 8 -24.68 -6.89 -3.75
C MET A 8 -24.59 -8.33 -4.27
N ASP A 9 -23.68 -8.60 -5.20
CA ASP A 9 -23.56 -9.91 -5.86
C ASP A 9 -22.11 -10.40 -5.94
N PRO A 10 -21.84 -11.72 -5.87
CA PRO A 10 -20.51 -12.26 -6.05
C PRO A 10 -19.98 -12.06 -7.46
N ILE A 11 -18.66 -11.97 -7.58
CA ILE A 11 -17.96 -11.76 -8.84
C ILE A 11 -16.82 -12.79 -9.00
N CYS A 12 -16.58 -13.24 -10.23
CA CYS A 12 -15.42 -14.08 -10.52
C CYS A 12 -14.13 -13.29 -10.23
N LEU A 13 -13.26 -13.83 -9.37
CA LEU A 13 -11.96 -13.25 -9.00
C LEU A 13 -10.84 -13.81 -9.88
N VAL A 14 -10.80 -15.13 -10.05
CA VAL A 14 -9.87 -15.83 -10.94
C VAL A 14 -10.70 -16.62 -11.94
N GLU A 15 -10.61 -16.29 -13.21
CA GLU A 15 -11.23 -17.06 -14.29
C GLU A 15 -10.36 -18.28 -14.62
N ASN A 16 -11.00 -19.39 -14.97
CA ASN A 16 -10.35 -20.59 -15.51
C ASN A 16 -10.93 -20.86 -16.90
N LYS A 17 -10.19 -20.49 -17.95
CA LYS A 17 -10.63 -20.61 -19.36
C LYS A 17 -9.49 -21.16 -20.19
N ASN A 18 -9.76 -22.14 -21.05
CA ASN A 18 -8.78 -22.75 -21.96
C ASN A 18 -7.49 -23.21 -21.24
N ALA A 19 -7.65 -23.83 -20.06
CA ALA A 19 -6.56 -24.25 -19.18
C ALA A 19 -5.65 -23.10 -18.66
N GLN A 20 -6.03 -21.84 -18.81
CA GLN A 20 -5.30 -20.69 -18.28
C GLN A 20 -6.09 -20.01 -17.15
N LEU A 21 -5.37 -19.63 -16.09
CA LEU A 21 -5.92 -18.82 -15.00
C LEU A 21 -5.72 -17.34 -15.31
N SER A 22 -6.75 -16.51 -15.15
CA SER A 22 -6.62 -15.06 -15.34
C SER A 22 -7.35 -14.30 -14.24
N VAL A 23 -6.79 -13.18 -13.80
CA VAL A 23 -7.40 -12.38 -12.73
C VAL A 23 -8.40 -11.39 -13.32
N ASN A 24 -9.59 -11.32 -12.74
CA ASN A 24 -10.61 -10.37 -13.16
C ASN A 24 -10.30 -8.96 -12.62
N GLN A 25 -10.05 -8.03 -13.54
CA GLN A 25 -9.70 -6.64 -13.21
C GLN A 25 -10.81 -5.91 -12.43
N LYS A 26 -12.09 -6.20 -12.69
CA LYS A 26 -13.19 -5.60 -11.92
C LYS A 26 -13.19 -6.06 -10.46
N ALA A 27 -12.85 -7.33 -10.23
CA ALA A 27 -12.71 -7.87 -8.88
C ALA A 27 -11.52 -7.21 -8.14
N LEU A 28 -10.41 -6.96 -8.84
CA LEU A 28 -9.26 -6.24 -8.27
C LEU A 28 -9.60 -4.80 -7.88
N GLN A 29 -10.36 -4.07 -8.69
CA GLN A 29 -10.80 -2.71 -8.35
C GLN A 29 -11.67 -2.68 -7.08
N ILE A 30 -12.50 -3.71 -6.86
CA ILE A 30 -13.29 -3.84 -5.63
C ILE A 30 -12.36 -4.06 -4.43
N LEU A 31 -11.40 -4.98 -4.56
CA LEU A 31 -10.42 -5.27 -3.51
C LEU A 31 -9.54 -4.05 -3.19
N GLU A 32 -9.10 -3.28 -4.19
CA GLU A 32 -8.27 -2.10 -4.01
C GLU A 32 -8.92 -1.02 -3.13
N ASN A 33 -10.25 -0.90 -3.21
CA ASN A 33 -11.03 0.05 -2.41
C ASN A 33 -11.33 -0.43 -0.97
N ILE A 34 -10.94 -1.66 -0.61
CA ILE A 34 -11.13 -2.21 0.74
C ILE A 34 -9.83 -2.04 1.54
N SER A 35 -9.80 -1.03 2.40
CA SER A 35 -8.67 -0.74 3.31
C SER A 35 -8.75 -1.51 4.64
N GLN A 36 -9.92 -2.05 4.98
CA GLN A 36 -10.14 -2.84 6.19
C GLN A 36 -9.39 -4.19 6.12
N PRO A 37 -8.95 -4.73 7.27
CA PRO A 37 -8.47 -6.10 7.35
C PRO A 37 -9.54 -7.11 6.95
N VAL A 38 -9.13 -8.19 6.27
CA VAL A 38 -10.04 -9.20 5.75
C VAL A 38 -9.97 -10.52 6.54
N VAL A 39 -11.12 -11.14 6.74
CA VAL A 39 -11.27 -12.56 7.11
C VAL A 39 -11.64 -13.29 5.83
N VAL A 40 -10.84 -14.27 5.40
CA VAL A 40 -11.04 -14.92 4.10
C VAL A 40 -11.42 -16.38 4.30
N VAL A 41 -12.64 -16.75 3.92
CA VAL A 41 -13.15 -18.12 4.00
C VAL A 41 -13.23 -18.69 2.60
N ALA A 42 -12.45 -19.71 2.29
CA ALA A 42 -12.53 -20.41 1.01
C ALA A 42 -13.19 -21.78 1.17
N ILE A 43 -14.06 -22.17 0.24
CA ILE A 43 -14.64 -23.50 0.19
C ILE A 43 -14.19 -24.25 -1.05
N VAL A 44 -13.74 -25.49 -0.86
CA VAL A 44 -13.26 -26.37 -1.92
C VAL A 44 -13.87 -27.76 -1.75
N GLY A 45 -14.09 -28.46 -2.86
CA GLY A 45 -14.66 -29.79 -2.85
C GLY A 45 -15.13 -30.20 -4.23
N LEU A 46 -15.54 -31.47 -4.36
CA LEU A 46 -16.04 -32.01 -5.62
C LEU A 46 -17.19 -31.14 -6.18
N TYR A 47 -17.35 -31.17 -7.50
CA TYR A 47 -18.51 -30.58 -8.14
C TYR A 47 -19.82 -31.19 -7.56
N ARG A 48 -20.89 -30.39 -7.47
CA ARG A 48 -22.23 -30.80 -6.97
C ARG A 48 -22.33 -31.24 -5.51
N THR A 49 -21.53 -30.65 -4.64
CA THR A 49 -21.57 -30.95 -3.20
C THR A 49 -22.22 -29.85 -2.36
N GLY A 50 -22.87 -28.86 -2.99
CA GLY A 50 -23.58 -27.79 -2.29
C GLY A 50 -22.67 -26.72 -1.65
N LYS A 51 -21.49 -26.49 -2.23
CA LYS A 51 -20.52 -25.48 -1.75
C LYS A 51 -21.09 -24.06 -1.76
N SER A 52 -21.54 -23.60 -2.92
CA SER A 52 -22.11 -22.27 -3.13
C SER A 52 -23.28 -21.97 -2.19
N TYR A 53 -24.09 -22.98 -1.86
CA TYR A 53 -25.17 -22.85 -0.88
C TYR A 53 -24.65 -22.51 0.52
N LEU A 54 -23.63 -23.22 1.02
CA LEU A 54 -23.03 -22.89 2.32
C LEU A 54 -22.38 -21.51 2.32
N MET A 55 -21.80 -21.08 1.20
CA MET A 55 -21.24 -19.73 1.08
C MET A 55 -22.31 -18.65 1.08
N ASN A 56 -23.46 -18.89 0.46
CA ASN A 56 -24.61 -17.97 0.54
C ASN A 56 -25.09 -17.85 2.00
N ARG A 57 -25.22 -18.98 2.72
CA ARG A 57 -25.56 -18.98 4.16
C ARG A 57 -24.57 -18.13 4.99
N LEU A 58 -23.26 -18.22 4.70
CA LEU A 58 -22.25 -17.36 5.34
C LEU A 58 -22.36 -15.88 4.98
N ALA A 59 -22.87 -15.55 3.79
CA ALA A 59 -23.19 -14.18 3.40
C ALA A 59 -24.47 -13.64 4.07
N GLY A 60 -25.20 -14.50 4.80
CA GLY A 60 -26.48 -14.17 5.42
C GLY A 60 -27.64 -14.10 4.42
N GLN A 61 -27.50 -14.71 3.23
CA GLN A 61 -28.50 -14.68 2.17
C GLN A 61 -28.72 -16.08 1.60
N ASN A 62 -29.89 -16.38 1.05
CA ASN A 62 -30.12 -17.64 0.33
C ASN A 62 -29.70 -17.56 -1.14
N HIS A 63 -29.51 -16.34 -1.67
CA HIS A 63 -29.10 -16.05 -3.03
C HIS A 63 -27.74 -15.36 -3.03
N GLY A 64 -27.04 -15.39 -4.17
CA GLY A 64 -25.70 -14.82 -4.33
C GLY A 64 -24.87 -15.67 -5.28
N PHE A 65 -24.05 -16.57 -4.74
CA PHE A 65 -23.29 -17.51 -5.56
C PHE A 65 -24.27 -18.42 -6.31
N PRO A 66 -24.11 -18.55 -7.63
CA PRO A 66 -25.10 -19.25 -8.44
C PRO A 66 -25.13 -20.74 -8.13
N LEU A 67 -26.30 -21.25 -7.71
CA LEU A 67 -26.50 -22.69 -7.53
C LEU A 67 -26.73 -23.34 -8.90
N GLY A 68 -26.11 -24.49 -9.14
CA GLY A 68 -26.36 -25.28 -10.34
C GLY A 68 -27.26 -26.47 -10.04
N SER A 69 -28.31 -26.66 -10.85
CA SER A 69 -29.24 -27.80 -10.77
C SER A 69 -29.00 -28.89 -11.85
N THR A 70 -28.26 -28.57 -12.91
CA THR A 70 -27.99 -29.47 -14.06
C THR A 70 -26.78 -30.39 -13.81
N VAL A 71 -26.25 -31.08 -14.83
CA VAL A 71 -24.98 -31.83 -14.74
C VAL A 71 -23.74 -30.96 -14.98
N GLN A 72 -23.86 -29.87 -15.77
CA GLN A 72 -22.77 -28.95 -16.16
C GLN A 72 -22.28 -28.01 -15.04
N SER A 73 -21.00 -28.09 -14.67
CA SER A 73 -20.46 -27.24 -13.60
C SER A 73 -20.70 -25.74 -13.85
N LYS A 74 -21.22 -25.04 -12.84
CA LYS A 74 -21.66 -23.64 -12.95
C LYS A 74 -20.58 -22.65 -12.52
N THR A 75 -19.92 -22.92 -11.39
CA THR A 75 -18.79 -22.12 -10.92
C THR A 75 -17.53 -22.53 -11.68
N LYS A 76 -16.96 -21.59 -12.46
CA LYS A 76 -15.66 -21.74 -13.13
C LYS A 76 -14.64 -20.80 -12.48
N GLY A 77 -13.44 -21.32 -12.19
CA GLY A 77 -12.38 -20.60 -11.47
C GLY A 77 -12.69 -20.37 -9.98
N ILE A 78 -12.35 -19.19 -9.46
CA ILE A 78 -12.58 -18.77 -8.06
C ILE A 78 -13.45 -17.53 -8.07
N TRP A 79 -14.58 -17.58 -7.38
CA TRP A 79 -15.50 -16.46 -7.20
C TRP A 79 -15.34 -15.87 -5.81
N MET A 80 -15.52 -14.56 -5.69
CA MET A 80 -15.45 -13.85 -4.43
C MET A 80 -16.75 -13.12 -4.09
N TRP A 81 -17.07 -13.05 -2.80
CA TRP A 81 -18.09 -12.17 -2.25
C TRP A 81 -17.54 -11.43 -1.03
N CYS A 82 -17.51 -10.10 -1.09
CA CYS A 82 -17.06 -9.25 0.01
C CYS A 82 -18.27 -8.67 0.73
N VAL A 83 -18.45 -9.02 2.00
CA VAL A 83 -19.54 -8.53 2.84
C VAL A 83 -19.00 -7.99 4.17
N PRO A 84 -19.68 -7.04 4.83
CA PRO A 84 -19.32 -6.61 6.18
C PRO A 84 -19.30 -7.81 7.13
N HIS A 85 -18.26 -7.93 7.96
CA HIS A 85 -18.18 -9.08 8.86
C HIS A 85 -19.25 -8.99 9.98
N PRO A 86 -20.13 -10.00 10.16
CA PRO A 86 -21.29 -9.89 11.07
C PRO A 86 -20.93 -9.60 12.53
N SER A 87 -19.82 -10.17 13.01
CA SER A 87 -19.37 -10.03 14.42
C SER A 87 -18.15 -9.12 14.62
N LYS A 88 -17.56 -8.53 13.56
CA LYS A 88 -16.31 -7.76 13.62
C LYS A 88 -16.44 -6.49 12.77
N SER A 89 -16.92 -5.40 13.36
CA SER A 89 -17.30 -4.17 12.65
C SER A 89 -16.19 -3.55 11.79
N GLU A 90 -14.93 -3.71 12.19
CA GLU A 90 -13.74 -3.18 11.50
C GLU A 90 -13.19 -4.13 10.42
N HIS A 91 -13.87 -5.23 10.12
CA HIS A 91 -13.39 -6.25 9.17
C HIS A 91 -14.39 -6.50 8.05
N ILE A 92 -13.84 -6.93 6.91
CA ILE A 92 -14.62 -7.49 5.80
C ILE A 92 -14.47 -9.01 5.80
N LEU A 93 -15.60 -9.70 5.62
CA LEU A 93 -15.63 -11.13 5.36
C LEU A 93 -15.57 -11.34 3.83
N VAL A 94 -14.52 -11.99 3.38
CA VAL A 94 -14.32 -12.36 1.97
C VAL A 94 -14.59 -13.85 1.83
N LEU A 95 -15.64 -14.17 1.09
CA LEU A 95 -16.07 -15.52 0.79
C LEU A 95 -15.51 -15.93 -0.56
N LEU A 96 -14.76 -17.03 -0.64
CA LEU A 96 -14.22 -17.58 -1.87
C LEU A 96 -14.90 -18.92 -2.21
N ASP A 97 -15.77 -18.92 -3.21
CA ASP A 97 -16.38 -20.15 -3.74
C ASP A 97 -15.59 -20.63 -4.95
N THR A 98 -15.14 -21.89 -4.91
CA THR A 98 -14.33 -22.43 -5.99
C THR A 98 -15.13 -23.32 -6.92
N GLU A 99 -14.64 -23.39 -8.14
CA GLU A 99 -14.99 -24.43 -9.09
C GLU A 99 -14.88 -25.83 -8.47
N GLY A 100 -15.78 -26.72 -8.90
CA GLY A 100 -15.81 -28.09 -8.44
C GLY A 100 -14.65 -28.91 -8.99
N LEU A 101 -13.98 -29.62 -8.10
CA LEU A 101 -12.90 -30.56 -8.45
C LEU A 101 -13.47 -31.78 -9.19
N GLY A 102 -12.72 -32.31 -10.15
CA GLY A 102 -13.06 -33.56 -10.85
C GLY A 102 -14.23 -33.45 -11.84
N ASP A 103 -14.45 -32.26 -12.40
CA ASP A 103 -15.45 -32.04 -13.44
C ASP A 103 -15.01 -32.67 -14.78
N VAL A 104 -15.83 -33.61 -15.27
CA VAL A 104 -15.51 -34.51 -16.39
C VAL A 104 -15.36 -33.75 -17.71
N GLU A 105 -15.99 -32.59 -17.85
CA GLU A 105 -15.94 -31.77 -19.07
C GLU A 105 -14.61 -31.04 -19.27
N LYS A 106 -13.69 -31.07 -18.27
CA LYS A 106 -12.49 -30.23 -18.26
C LYS A 106 -11.30 -30.77 -19.07
N GLY A 107 -11.19 -32.07 -19.29
CA GLY A 107 -10.06 -32.70 -20.00
C GLY A 107 -8.68 -32.59 -19.32
N ASP A 108 -8.40 -31.56 -18.51
CA ASP A 108 -7.15 -31.33 -17.78
C ASP A 108 -7.42 -31.06 -16.28
N SER A 109 -6.89 -31.94 -15.42
CA SER A 109 -7.00 -31.86 -13.95
C SER A 109 -5.98 -30.91 -13.32
N LYS A 110 -5.02 -30.36 -14.07
CA LYS A 110 -3.94 -29.53 -13.54
C LYS A 110 -4.43 -28.24 -12.87
N ASN A 111 -5.48 -27.63 -13.42
CA ASN A 111 -6.05 -26.40 -12.84
C ASN A 111 -6.84 -26.66 -11.55
N ASP A 112 -7.34 -27.88 -11.33
CA ASP A 112 -7.99 -28.23 -10.06
C ASP A 112 -6.99 -28.16 -8.91
N SER A 113 -5.76 -28.66 -9.12
CA SER A 113 -4.67 -28.57 -8.15
C SER A 113 -4.26 -27.10 -7.88
N TRP A 114 -4.22 -26.25 -8.91
CA TRP A 114 -3.93 -24.83 -8.73
C TRP A 114 -5.04 -24.07 -8.01
N ILE A 115 -6.31 -24.33 -8.33
CA ILE A 115 -7.46 -23.74 -7.62
C ILE A 115 -7.44 -24.15 -6.15
N PHE A 116 -7.12 -25.41 -5.86
CA PHE A 116 -6.94 -25.91 -4.50
C PHE A 116 -5.82 -25.14 -3.77
N ALA A 117 -4.63 -25.04 -4.38
CA ALA A 117 -3.49 -24.33 -3.81
C ALA A 117 -3.78 -22.83 -3.57
N LEU A 118 -4.41 -22.15 -4.53
CA LEU A 118 -4.82 -20.75 -4.41
C LEU A 118 -5.82 -20.54 -3.27
N ALA A 119 -6.81 -21.43 -3.12
CA ALA A 119 -7.77 -21.36 -2.02
C ALA A 119 -7.08 -21.48 -0.65
N VAL A 120 -6.08 -22.35 -0.52
CA VAL A 120 -5.26 -22.46 0.70
C VAL A 120 -4.45 -21.18 0.94
N LEU A 121 -3.76 -20.68 -0.08
CA LEU A 121 -2.89 -19.50 0.04
C LEU A 121 -3.66 -18.22 0.40
N LEU A 122 -4.82 -18.02 -0.19
CA LEU A 122 -5.61 -16.79 -0.04
C LEU A 122 -6.44 -16.78 1.24
N SER A 123 -6.88 -17.95 1.73
CA SER A 123 -7.79 -18.03 2.88
C SER A 123 -7.12 -17.96 4.24
N SER A 124 -7.86 -17.51 5.25
CA SER A 124 -7.56 -17.68 6.68
C SER A 124 -8.32 -18.86 7.30
N THR A 125 -9.40 -19.29 6.65
CA THR A 125 -10.15 -20.51 6.96
C THR A 125 -10.47 -21.25 5.67
N PHE A 126 -10.09 -22.52 5.61
CA PHE A 126 -10.25 -23.39 4.46
C PHE A 126 -11.28 -24.47 4.76
N VAL A 127 -12.38 -24.45 4.03
CA VAL A 127 -13.49 -25.37 4.17
C VAL A 127 -13.38 -26.43 3.07
N TYR A 128 -13.11 -27.67 3.44
CA TYR A 128 -13.24 -28.80 2.54
C TYR A 128 -14.64 -29.40 2.66
N ASN A 129 -15.35 -29.52 1.54
CA ASN A 129 -16.74 -29.94 1.47
C ASN A 129 -16.88 -31.26 0.69
N SER A 130 -17.45 -32.26 1.34
CA SER A 130 -17.66 -33.60 0.79
C SER A 130 -19.06 -34.13 1.13
N MET A 131 -19.52 -35.15 0.40
CA MET A 131 -20.80 -35.82 0.67
C MET A 131 -20.61 -37.10 1.48
N ASN A 132 -21.67 -37.49 2.19
CA ASN A 132 -21.85 -38.72 2.93
C ASN A 132 -20.93 -38.87 4.15
N THR A 133 -19.74 -39.46 3.99
CA THR A 133 -18.88 -39.89 5.11
C THR A 133 -17.41 -39.69 4.79
N ILE A 134 -16.57 -39.59 5.82
CA ILE A 134 -15.12 -39.58 5.70
C ILE A 134 -14.63 -41.04 5.59
N ASN A 135 -14.74 -41.61 4.40
CA ASN A 135 -14.21 -42.94 4.08
C ASN A 135 -12.82 -42.85 3.42
N ASN A 136 -12.22 -43.99 3.07
CA ASN A 136 -10.91 -43.99 2.40
C ASN A 136 -10.95 -43.26 1.05
N ASP A 137 -12.02 -43.42 0.28
CA ASP A 137 -12.17 -42.71 -1.00
C ASP A 137 -12.19 -41.19 -0.80
N ALA A 138 -12.84 -40.68 0.25
CA ALA A 138 -12.87 -39.26 0.58
C ALA A 138 -11.47 -38.73 0.92
N LEU A 139 -10.66 -39.55 1.61
CA LEU A 139 -9.27 -39.23 1.92
C LEU A 139 -8.35 -39.34 0.69
N GLU A 140 -8.57 -40.29 -0.21
CA GLU A 140 -7.83 -40.38 -1.48
C GLU A 140 -8.20 -39.21 -2.42
N LYS A 141 -9.46 -38.77 -2.42
CA LYS A 141 -9.91 -37.56 -3.13
C LYS A 141 -9.30 -36.27 -2.57
N LEU A 142 -8.70 -36.33 -1.37
CA LEU A 142 -7.90 -35.28 -0.76
C LEU A 142 -6.41 -35.33 -1.17
N HIS A 143 -6.04 -36.10 -2.20
CA HIS A 143 -4.68 -36.11 -2.77
C HIS A 143 -4.16 -34.72 -3.13
N TYR A 144 -5.02 -33.75 -3.47
CA TYR A 144 -4.62 -32.34 -3.66
C TYR A 144 -3.86 -31.76 -2.46
N VAL A 145 -4.14 -32.20 -1.23
CA VAL A 145 -3.40 -31.79 -0.04
C VAL A 145 -1.98 -32.35 -0.05
N THR A 146 -1.77 -33.54 -0.61
CA THR A 146 -0.45 -34.15 -0.76
C THR A 146 0.40 -33.46 -1.82
N GLU A 147 -0.24 -32.83 -2.81
CA GLU A 147 0.43 -32.04 -3.86
C GLU A 147 0.84 -30.64 -3.40
N LEU A 148 0.31 -30.13 -2.28
CA LEU A 148 0.60 -28.77 -1.81
C LEU A 148 2.09 -28.49 -1.64
N THR A 149 2.90 -29.49 -1.28
CA THR A 149 4.35 -29.34 -1.15
C THR A 149 5.06 -29.14 -2.48
N GLU A 150 4.45 -29.58 -3.57
CA GLU A 150 4.95 -29.38 -4.93
C GLU A 150 4.41 -28.07 -5.54
N LEU A 151 3.23 -27.64 -5.09
CA LEU A 151 2.50 -26.48 -5.62
C LEU A 151 2.71 -25.19 -4.81
N ILE A 152 3.29 -25.25 -3.62
CA ILE A 152 3.52 -24.08 -2.77
C ILE A 152 4.94 -24.12 -2.20
N ARG A 153 5.65 -22.99 -2.30
CA ARG A 153 6.93 -22.77 -1.63
C ARG A 153 6.80 -21.81 -0.46
N ALA A 154 7.42 -22.15 0.66
CA ALA A 154 7.52 -21.26 1.80
C ALA A 154 8.61 -20.20 1.60
N LYS A 155 9.74 -20.58 0.98
CA LYS A 155 10.93 -19.75 0.74
C LYS A 155 11.37 -19.80 -0.72
N SER A 156 12.05 -18.73 -1.14
CA SER A 156 12.57 -18.52 -2.48
C SER A 156 13.82 -19.37 -2.81
N SER A 157 14.65 -19.66 -1.79
CA SER A 157 15.87 -20.43 -1.95
C SER A 157 15.61 -21.94 -1.88
N PRO A 158 16.16 -22.75 -2.83
CA PRO A 158 16.08 -24.20 -2.75
C PRO A 158 16.97 -24.68 -1.60
N LYS A 159 16.37 -25.21 -0.53
CA LYS A 159 17.14 -25.88 0.54
C LYS A 159 17.58 -27.28 0.05
N MET A 160 18.81 -27.69 0.38
CA MET A 160 19.35 -29.03 0.04
C MET A 160 18.66 -30.19 0.77
N ASP A 161 17.84 -29.93 1.81
CA ASP A 161 17.09 -30.95 2.55
C ASP A 161 15.58 -30.64 2.49
N GLY A 162 14.84 -31.40 1.68
CA GLY A 162 13.40 -31.23 1.39
C GLY A 162 12.43 -31.43 2.56
N VAL A 163 12.89 -31.41 3.81
CA VAL A 163 12.09 -31.73 5.01
C VAL A 163 11.71 -30.49 5.84
N ARG A 164 12.25 -29.30 5.54
CA ARG A 164 12.16 -28.11 6.43
C ARG A 164 11.18 -26.99 6.04
N ASP A 165 10.40 -27.11 4.97
CA ASP A 165 9.33 -26.11 4.69
C ASP A 165 8.03 -26.41 5.45
N SER A 166 7.93 -27.63 5.96
CA SER A 166 6.80 -28.22 6.66
C SER A 166 6.38 -27.42 7.93
N VAL A 167 7.35 -27.10 8.80
CA VAL A 167 7.14 -26.27 10.02
C VAL A 167 6.75 -24.83 9.70
N GLU A 168 7.19 -24.30 8.55
CA GLU A 168 6.82 -22.94 8.11
C GLU A 168 5.41 -22.88 7.53
N PHE A 169 4.84 -23.99 7.03
CA PHE A 169 3.47 -24.02 6.52
C PHE A 169 2.43 -23.88 7.63
N ALA A 170 2.63 -24.53 8.77
CA ALA A 170 1.68 -24.51 9.89
C ALA A 170 1.39 -23.11 10.47
N SER A 171 2.28 -22.13 10.27
CA SER A 171 2.09 -20.76 10.76
C SER A 171 1.31 -19.84 9.81
N PHE A 172 1.17 -20.21 8.53
CA PHE A 172 0.49 -19.39 7.51
C PHE A 172 -0.71 -20.06 6.86
N PHE A 173 -0.81 -21.38 7.00
CA PHE A 173 -1.93 -22.14 6.49
C PHE A 173 -3.21 -21.81 7.27
N PRO A 174 -4.36 -21.82 6.60
CA PRO A 174 -5.64 -21.50 7.20
C PRO A 174 -6.05 -22.52 8.26
N ASP A 175 -7.04 -22.17 9.09
CA ASP A 175 -7.75 -23.19 9.88
C ASP A 175 -8.49 -24.13 8.92
N PHE A 176 -8.41 -25.44 9.12
CA PHE A 176 -9.08 -26.41 8.26
C PHE A 176 -10.43 -26.83 8.84
N ILE A 177 -11.46 -26.81 8.01
CA ILE A 177 -12.81 -27.24 8.37
C ILE A 177 -13.29 -28.29 7.39
N TRP A 178 -13.65 -29.46 7.87
CA TRP A 178 -14.29 -30.49 7.04
C TRP A 178 -15.80 -30.44 7.23
N THR A 179 -16.50 -30.11 6.15
CA THR A 179 -17.96 -30.13 6.07
C THR A 179 -18.41 -31.42 5.36
N VAL A 180 -19.19 -32.24 6.06
CA VAL A 180 -19.68 -33.53 5.56
C VAL A 180 -21.18 -33.44 5.36
N ARG A 181 -21.60 -33.35 4.09
CA ARG A 181 -22.99 -33.15 3.67
C ARG A 181 -23.74 -34.47 3.56
N ASP A 182 -25.06 -34.44 3.74
CA ASP A 182 -25.93 -35.62 3.70
C ASP A 182 -25.40 -36.76 4.59
N PHE A 183 -25.01 -36.42 5.81
CA PHE A 183 -24.48 -37.35 6.79
C PHE A 183 -25.59 -38.25 7.33
N THR A 184 -25.40 -39.56 7.25
CA THR A 184 -26.43 -40.57 7.58
C THR A 184 -26.06 -41.47 8.76
N LEU A 185 -24.85 -41.34 9.30
CA LEU A 185 -24.37 -42.18 10.39
C LEU A 185 -24.75 -41.60 11.75
N GLU A 186 -24.86 -42.46 12.76
CA GLU A 186 -24.87 -42.02 14.16
C GLU A 186 -23.44 -41.74 14.61
N LEU A 187 -23.20 -40.57 15.23
CA LEU A 187 -21.92 -40.22 15.82
C LEU A 187 -21.70 -40.97 17.13
N LYS A 188 -21.43 -42.27 17.03
CA LYS A 188 -21.10 -43.15 18.16
C LYS A 188 -19.83 -43.95 17.92
N LEU A 189 -19.11 -44.21 19.01
CA LEU A 189 -17.95 -45.09 19.03
C LEU A 189 -18.06 -46.02 20.24
N ASN A 190 -18.16 -47.34 19.99
CA ASN A 190 -18.42 -48.33 21.04
C ASN A 190 -19.66 -47.98 21.88
N ASP A 191 -20.74 -47.57 21.20
CA ASP A 191 -22.01 -47.08 21.77
C ASP A 191 -21.95 -45.76 22.54
N ASP A 192 -20.76 -45.20 22.80
CA ASP A 192 -20.60 -43.88 23.39
C ASP A 192 -20.78 -42.77 22.33
N PRO A 193 -21.54 -41.69 22.63
CA PRO A 193 -21.68 -40.56 21.73
C PRO A 193 -20.35 -39.84 21.56
N ILE A 194 -20.02 -39.47 20.32
CA ILE A 194 -18.84 -38.68 19.98
C ILE A 194 -19.24 -37.37 19.29
N THR A 195 -18.36 -36.39 19.36
CA THR A 195 -18.47 -35.12 18.63
C THR A 195 -18.05 -35.28 17.16
N GLU A 196 -18.42 -34.33 16.31
CA GLU A 196 -17.95 -34.28 14.92
C GLU A 196 -16.42 -34.19 14.83
N ASP A 197 -15.79 -33.47 15.77
CA ASP A 197 -14.33 -33.30 15.82
C ASP A 197 -13.64 -34.62 16.17
N GLU A 198 -14.19 -35.40 17.11
CA GLU A 198 -13.68 -36.74 17.43
C GLU A 198 -13.84 -37.71 16.25
N TYR A 199 -14.94 -37.58 15.49
CA TYR A 199 -15.14 -38.33 14.24
C TYR A 199 -14.04 -38.02 13.21
N LEU A 200 -13.71 -36.73 13.01
CA LEU A 200 -12.63 -36.31 12.11
C LEU A 200 -11.25 -36.81 12.59
N GLU A 201 -10.92 -36.63 13.87
CA GLU A 201 -9.63 -37.06 14.41
C GLU A 201 -9.46 -38.59 14.38
N LYS A 202 -10.56 -39.35 14.50
CA LYS A 202 -10.57 -40.79 14.24
C LYS A 202 -10.24 -41.11 12.79
N ALA A 203 -10.85 -40.41 11.82
CA ALA A 203 -10.59 -40.62 10.40
C ALA A 203 -9.14 -40.29 9.99
N LEU A 204 -8.55 -39.27 10.64
CA LEU A 204 -7.17 -38.83 10.45
C LEU A 204 -6.13 -39.60 11.29
N LYS A 205 -6.57 -40.58 12.09
CA LYS A 205 -5.65 -41.42 12.87
C LYS A 205 -4.76 -42.24 11.93
N LEU A 206 -3.45 -42.16 12.13
CA LEU A 206 -2.49 -42.90 11.32
C LEU A 206 -2.62 -44.40 11.57
N ILE A 207 -2.61 -45.17 10.48
CA ILE A 207 -2.65 -46.62 10.50
C ILE A 207 -1.25 -47.13 10.85
N LYS A 208 -1.15 -48.04 11.83
CA LYS A 208 0.13 -48.62 12.23
C LYS A 208 0.63 -49.61 11.17
N GLY A 209 1.94 -49.61 10.93
CA GLY A 209 2.60 -50.52 10.02
C GLY A 209 3.42 -49.79 8.95
N SER A 210 4.32 -50.52 8.29
CA SER A 210 5.26 -49.97 7.31
C SER A 210 4.98 -50.43 5.86
N HIS A 211 3.90 -51.18 5.64
CA HIS A 211 3.52 -51.70 4.33
C HIS A 211 3.23 -50.55 3.34
N PRO A 212 3.57 -50.68 2.03
CA PRO A 212 3.35 -49.61 1.05
C PRO A 212 1.92 -49.03 1.01
N ASN A 213 0.90 -49.88 1.09
CA ASN A 213 -0.50 -49.45 1.14
C ASN A 213 -0.83 -48.61 2.40
N VAL A 214 -0.19 -48.93 3.53
CA VAL A 214 -0.33 -48.15 4.77
C VAL A 214 0.32 -46.77 4.61
N LYS A 215 1.50 -46.70 3.98
CA LYS A 215 2.15 -45.42 3.66
C LYS A 215 1.28 -44.56 2.73
N LYS A 216 0.73 -45.14 1.66
CA LYS A 216 -0.18 -44.44 0.73
C LYS A 216 -1.42 -43.90 1.45
N ALA A 217 -2.03 -44.71 2.32
CA ALA A 217 -3.19 -44.28 3.09
C ALA A 217 -2.85 -43.22 4.15
N ASN A 218 -1.66 -43.28 4.77
CA ASN A 218 -1.23 -42.33 5.78
C ASN A 218 -0.81 -40.98 5.19
N LEU A 219 -0.31 -40.93 3.96
CA LEU A 219 0.18 -39.69 3.34
C LEU A 219 -0.83 -38.50 3.42
N PRO A 220 -2.09 -38.60 2.95
CA PRO A 220 -3.05 -37.51 3.09
C PRO A 220 -3.36 -37.17 4.56
N ARG A 221 -3.37 -38.17 5.45
CA ARG A 221 -3.60 -37.97 6.89
C ARG A 221 -2.45 -37.19 7.54
N GLU A 222 -1.22 -37.53 7.19
CA GLU A 222 0.00 -36.84 7.64
C GLU A 222 0.00 -35.40 7.14
N CYS A 223 -0.25 -35.18 5.85
CA CYS A 223 -0.30 -33.84 5.27
C CYS A 223 -1.37 -32.96 5.93
N ILE A 224 -2.60 -33.45 6.10
CA ILE A 224 -3.67 -32.67 6.76
C ILE A 224 -3.27 -32.31 8.20
N ARG A 225 -2.77 -33.29 8.96
CA ARG A 225 -2.38 -33.07 10.36
C ARG A 225 -1.20 -32.10 10.49
N HIS A 226 -0.31 -32.12 9.52
CA HIS A 226 0.89 -31.32 9.50
C HIS A 226 0.62 -29.88 9.05
N PHE A 227 -0.05 -29.70 7.91
CA PHE A 227 -0.31 -28.38 7.33
C PHE A 227 -1.39 -27.59 8.06
N PHE A 228 -2.36 -28.28 8.65
CA PHE A 228 -3.51 -27.64 9.28
C PHE A 228 -3.58 -28.07 10.75
N PRO A 229 -2.81 -27.47 11.66
CA PRO A 229 -2.77 -27.89 13.07
C PRO A 229 -4.12 -27.73 13.77
N LYS A 230 -4.88 -26.68 13.42
CA LYS A 230 -6.25 -26.45 13.90
C LYS A 230 -7.25 -26.98 12.88
N ARG A 231 -8.07 -27.94 13.30
CA ARG A 231 -9.07 -28.63 12.48
C ARG A 231 -10.42 -28.61 13.20
N LYS A 232 -11.50 -28.52 12.42
CA LYS A 232 -12.89 -28.59 12.91
C LYS A 232 -13.70 -29.44 11.94
N CYS A 233 -14.71 -30.14 12.43
CA CYS A 233 -15.65 -30.87 11.60
C CYS A 233 -17.09 -30.39 11.84
N PHE A 234 -17.87 -30.39 10.76
CA PHE A 234 -19.32 -30.23 10.80
C PHE A 234 -19.96 -31.29 9.92
N VAL A 235 -20.95 -31.97 10.47
CA VAL A 235 -21.82 -32.86 9.70
C VAL A 235 -23.14 -32.15 9.44
N PHE A 236 -23.71 -32.39 8.27
CA PHE A 236 -24.99 -31.81 7.86
C PHE A 236 -25.91 -32.93 7.43
N ASP A 237 -27.10 -32.94 8.00
CA ASP A 237 -28.20 -33.75 7.51
C ASP A 237 -28.66 -33.22 6.13
N ARG A 238 -29.53 -33.96 5.47
CA ARG A 238 -30.01 -33.55 4.15
C ARG A 238 -30.89 -32.30 4.28
N PRO A 239 -30.69 -31.24 3.46
CA PRO A 239 -31.43 -29.99 3.62
C PRO A 239 -32.95 -30.14 3.43
N VAL A 240 -33.35 -30.97 2.47
CA VAL A 240 -34.73 -31.33 2.15
C VAL A 240 -34.77 -32.77 1.64
N ASN A 241 -35.86 -33.49 1.92
CA ASN A 241 -36.05 -34.86 1.44
C ASN A 241 -36.57 -34.92 0.01
N ASP A 242 -37.32 -33.90 -0.42
CA ASP A 242 -37.87 -33.79 -1.76
C ASP A 242 -36.78 -33.49 -2.80
N ARG A 243 -36.80 -34.21 -3.92
CA ARG A 243 -35.76 -34.12 -4.95
C ARG A 243 -35.87 -32.85 -5.79
N GLU A 244 -37.08 -32.38 -6.08
CA GLU A 244 -37.29 -31.18 -6.88
C GLU A 244 -36.91 -29.94 -6.08
N LEU A 245 -37.30 -29.88 -4.80
CA LEU A 245 -36.86 -28.83 -3.88
C LEU A 245 -35.34 -28.82 -3.69
N LEU A 246 -34.69 -30.00 -3.65
CA LEU A 246 -33.23 -30.07 -3.52
C LEU A 246 -32.51 -29.53 -4.76
N ALA A 247 -33.10 -29.68 -5.95
CA ALA A 247 -32.53 -29.14 -7.19
C ALA A 247 -32.62 -27.60 -7.25
N HIS A 248 -33.59 -27.02 -6.57
CA HIS A 248 -33.89 -25.58 -6.50
C HIS A 248 -33.74 -25.05 -5.07
N LEU A 249 -32.69 -25.47 -4.36
CA LEU A 249 -32.50 -25.18 -2.94
C LEU A 249 -32.38 -23.68 -2.62
N ASP A 250 -32.04 -22.85 -3.60
CA ASP A 250 -32.07 -21.38 -3.54
C ASP A 250 -33.49 -20.81 -3.44
N GLU A 251 -34.47 -21.49 -4.03
CA GLU A 251 -35.89 -21.09 -4.04
C GLU A 251 -36.66 -21.64 -2.82
N VAL A 252 -36.06 -22.59 -2.08
CA VAL A 252 -36.68 -23.21 -0.91
C VAL A 252 -36.75 -22.23 0.26
N LEU A 253 -37.94 -22.10 0.86
CA LEU A 253 -38.15 -21.26 2.04
C LEU A 253 -37.44 -21.86 3.26
N GLU A 254 -36.92 -21.02 4.15
CA GLU A 254 -36.25 -21.50 5.37
C GLU A 254 -37.13 -22.41 6.25
N SER A 255 -38.45 -22.23 6.22
CA SER A 255 -39.41 -23.05 6.96
C SER A 255 -39.59 -24.46 6.38
N GLN A 256 -39.14 -24.69 5.14
CA GLN A 256 -39.21 -25.99 4.46
C GLN A 256 -37.92 -26.80 4.62
N LEU A 257 -36.84 -26.18 5.13
CA LEU A 257 -35.60 -26.87 5.44
C LEU A 257 -35.80 -27.80 6.63
N ASP A 258 -35.06 -28.91 6.61
CA ASP A 258 -34.96 -29.78 7.77
C ASP A 258 -34.48 -28.98 9.00
N PRO A 259 -35.18 -29.06 10.16
CA PRO A 259 -34.83 -28.27 11.34
C PRO A 259 -33.40 -28.53 11.85
N LYS A 260 -32.93 -29.78 11.76
CA LYS A 260 -31.58 -30.16 12.21
C LYS A 260 -30.53 -29.65 11.24
N PHE A 261 -30.79 -29.72 9.93
CA PHE A 261 -29.93 -29.06 8.94
C PHE A 261 -29.82 -27.55 9.19
N LYS A 262 -30.94 -26.89 9.50
CA LYS A 262 -30.94 -25.46 9.81
C LYS A 262 -30.05 -25.16 11.02
N GLU A 263 -30.24 -25.86 12.13
CA GLU A 263 -29.43 -25.73 13.35
C GLU A 263 -27.93 -25.97 13.08
N GLN A 264 -27.59 -27.03 12.34
CA GLN A 264 -26.21 -27.35 11.94
C GLN A 264 -25.60 -26.22 11.10
N SER A 265 -26.36 -25.68 10.14
CA SER A 265 -25.92 -24.58 9.28
C SER A 265 -25.71 -23.27 10.05
N ASP A 266 -26.57 -22.98 11.02
CA ASP A 266 -26.47 -21.78 11.86
C ASP A 266 -25.27 -21.91 12.81
N THR A 267 -25.04 -23.11 13.36
CA THR A 267 -23.87 -23.43 14.18
C THR A 267 -22.57 -23.28 13.39
N PHE A 268 -22.53 -23.77 12.15
CA PHE A 268 -21.40 -23.58 11.25
C PHE A 268 -21.11 -22.10 10.98
N CYS A 269 -22.14 -21.31 10.63
CA CYS A 269 -21.98 -19.89 10.35
C CYS A 269 -21.50 -19.12 11.59
N SER A 270 -22.13 -19.37 12.75
CA SER A 270 -21.74 -18.79 14.03
C SER A 270 -20.30 -19.12 14.41
N TYR A 271 -19.87 -20.37 14.20
CA TYR A 271 -18.48 -20.77 14.43
C TYR A 271 -17.51 -19.98 13.54
N ILE A 272 -17.79 -19.85 12.23
CA ILE A 272 -16.97 -19.05 11.31
C ILE A 272 -16.89 -17.60 11.78
N PHE A 273 -18.02 -16.94 12.04
CA PHE A 273 -18.03 -15.52 12.44
C PHE A 273 -17.28 -15.28 13.76
N THR A 274 -17.30 -16.26 14.67
CA THR A 274 -16.64 -16.14 15.98
C THR A 274 -15.15 -16.48 15.90
N HIS A 275 -14.79 -17.56 15.19
CA HIS A 275 -13.47 -18.19 15.29
C HIS A 275 -12.57 -17.98 14.07
N ALA A 276 -13.12 -17.65 12.89
CA ALA A 276 -12.30 -17.40 11.70
C ALA A 276 -11.42 -16.17 11.94
N ARG A 277 -10.11 -16.34 11.75
CA ARG A 277 -9.11 -15.32 12.05
C ARG A 277 -8.96 -14.36 10.87
N THR A 278 -8.51 -13.14 11.16
CA THR A 278 -8.04 -12.20 10.13
C THR A 278 -6.91 -12.85 9.34
N LYS A 279 -6.90 -12.71 8.01
CA LYS A 279 -5.80 -13.21 7.19
C LYS A 279 -4.54 -12.41 7.52
N ILE A 280 -3.48 -13.15 7.83
CA ILE A 280 -2.16 -12.60 8.15
C ILE A 280 -1.11 -13.23 7.23
N LEU A 281 -0.07 -12.47 6.93
CA LEU A 281 1.15 -12.96 6.28
C LEU A 281 2.25 -13.13 7.34
N ARG A 282 3.48 -13.41 6.87
CA ARG A 282 4.68 -13.42 7.71
C ARG A 282 4.79 -12.14 8.53
N GLU A 283 5.37 -12.25 9.72
CA GLU A 283 5.64 -11.12 10.62
C GLU A 283 4.38 -10.40 11.13
N GLY A 284 3.20 -11.03 11.02
CA GLY A 284 1.95 -10.49 11.58
C GLY A 284 1.27 -9.43 10.71
N VAL A 285 1.71 -9.27 9.45
CA VAL A 285 1.12 -8.32 8.51
C VAL A 285 -0.34 -8.70 8.23
N LYS A 286 -1.28 -7.87 8.70
CA LYS A 286 -2.71 -8.04 8.43
C LYS A 286 -2.99 -7.79 6.95
N VAL A 287 -3.70 -8.71 6.31
CA VAL A 287 -4.11 -8.56 4.91
C VAL A 287 -5.37 -7.69 4.87
N THR A 288 -5.32 -6.64 4.07
CA THR A 288 -6.47 -5.81 3.68
C THR A 288 -7.01 -6.28 2.33
N GLY A 289 -8.12 -5.75 1.85
CA GLY A 289 -8.59 -6.07 0.51
C GLY A 289 -7.56 -5.71 -0.57
N LYS A 290 -6.94 -4.54 -0.47
CA LYS A 290 -5.86 -4.13 -1.39
C LYS A 290 -4.73 -5.15 -1.43
N ARG A 291 -4.24 -5.58 -0.26
CA ARG A 291 -3.19 -6.60 -0.15
C ARG A 291 -3.64 -7.94 -0.72
N LEU A 292 -4.89 -8.35 -0.48
CA LEU A 292 -5.45 -9.58 -1.04
C LEU A 292 -5.44 -9.55 -2.57
N GLY A 293 -5.81 -8.42 -3.17
CA GLY A 293 -5.73 -8.23 -4.63
C GLY A 293 -4.33 -8.43 -5.19
N THR A 294 -3.32 -7.84 -4.55
CA THR A 294 -1.91 -8.04 -4.94
C THR A 294 -1.45 -9.50 -4.76
N LEU A 295 -1.88 -10.19 -3.70
CA LEU A 295 -1.57 -11.62 -3.51
C LEU A 295 -2.15 -12.47 -4.66
N VAL A 296 -3.41 -12.22 -5.05
CA VAL A 296 -4.07 -12.93 -6.15
C VAL A 296 -3.27 -12.78 -7.44
N VAL A 297 -2.92 -11.54 -7.80
CA VAL A 297 -2.10 -11.26 -9.00
C VAL A 297 -0.74 -11.97 -8.90
N THR A 298 -0.05 -11.82 -7.78
CA THR A 298 1.29 -12.41 -7.60
C THR A 298 1.29 -13.93 -7.76
N TYR A 299 0.30 -14.62 -7.20
CA TYR A 299 0.20 -16.07 -7.29
C TYR A 299 -0.24 -16.56 -8.67
N VAL A 300 -1.21 -15.88 -9.30
CA VAL A 300 -1.68 -16.26 -10.64
C VAL A 300 -0.60 -16.01 -11.69
N ASP A 301 0.15 -14.91 -11.60
CA ASP A 301 1.27 -14.62 -12.51
C ASP A 301 2.41 -15.64 -12.35
N ALA A 302 2.69 -16.07 -11.12
CA ALA A 302 3.67 -17.12 -10.87
C ALA A 302 3.26 -18.44 -11.56
N ILE A 303 1.99 -18.85 -11.43
CA ILE A 303 1.45 -20.06 -12.06
C ILE A 303 1.53 -19.96 -13.58
N ASN A 304 1.05 -18.85 -14.15
CA ASN A 304 1.03 -18.64 -15.60
C ASN A 304 2.44 -18.56 -16.21
N SER A 305 3.43 -18.14 -15.44
CA SER A 305 4.84 -18.12 -15.86
C SER A 305 5.53 -19.48 -15.73
N GLY A 306 4.81 -20.53 -15.33
CA GLY A 306 5.35 -21.87 -15.07
C GLY A 306 6.11 -21.99 -13.75
N GLY A 307 6.04 -20.96 -12.89
CA GLY A 307 6.61 -20.95 -11.57
C GLY A 307 5.69 -21.55 -10.50
N ILE A 308 6.20 -21.62 -9.27
CA ILE A 308 5.45 -22.10 -8.11
C ILE A 308 5.16 -20.90 -7.19
N PRO A 309 3.90 -20.65 -6.80
CA PRO A 309 3.54 -19.66 -5.80
C PRO A 309 4.42 -19.75 -4.55
N CYS A 310 5.04 -18.62 -4.18
CA CYS A 310 5.96 -18.54 -3.05
C CYS A 310 5.47 -17.50 -2.04
N LEU A 311 5.32 -17.92 -0.77
CA LEU A 311 4.87 -17.05 0.32
C LEU A 311 5.84 -15.90 0.59
N GLU A 312 7.14 -16.17 0.61
CA GLU A 312 8.18 -15.16 0.81
C GLU A 312 8.17 -14.11 -0.32
N ASN A 313 8.11 -14.56 -1.57
CA ASN A 313 8.06 -13.67 -2.73
C ASN A 313 6.81 -12.79 -2.71
N ALA A 314 5.66 -13.32 -2.28
CA ALA A 314 4.45 -12.53 -2.19
C ALA A 314 4.56 -11.40 -1.14
N VAL A 315 5.21 -11.68 -0.01
CA VAL A 315 5.49 -10.67 1.02
C VAL A 315 6.48 -9.63 0.51
N THR A 316 7.54 -10.02 -0.20
CA THR A 316 8.52 -9.06 -0.74
C THR A 316 7.92 -8.21 -1.86
N THR A 317 7.09 -8.78 -2.74
CA THR A 317 6.36 -8.02 -3.77
C THR A 317 5.42 -6.99 -3.14
N LEU A 318 4.66 -7.39 -2.11
CA LEU A 318 3.82 -6.46 -1.35
C LEU A 318 4.64 -5.35 -0.70
N ALA A 319 5.75 -5.68 -0.03
CA ALA A 319 6.62 -4.71 0.61
C ALA A 319 7.18 -3.70 -0.39
N HIS A 320 7.66 -4.17 -1.54
CA HIS A 320 8.17 -3.32 -2.60
C HIS A 320 7.11 -2.33 -3.12
N LEU A 321 5.89 -2.80 -3.40
CA LEU A 321 4.80 -1.95 -3.91
C LEU A 321 4.36 -0.91 -2.87
N GLU A 322 4.16 -1.32 -1.61
CA GLU A 322 3.72 -0.41 -0.55
C GLU A 322 4.82 0.58 -0.15
N ASN A 323 6.07 0.15 -0.03
CA ASN A 323 7.18 1.04 0.29
C ASN A 323 7.44 2.06 -0.82
N SER A 324 7.28 1.67 -2.09
CA SER A 324 7.35 2.60 -3.22
C SER A 324 6.27 3.68 -3.14
N ALA A 325 5.01 3.27 -2.89
CA ALA A 325 3.90 4.20 -2.75
C ALA A 325 4.03 5.10 -1.51
N ALA A 326 4.49 4.54 -0.38
CA ALA A 326 4.74 5.28 0.86
C ALA A 326 5.86 6.31 0.68
N MET A 327 6.93 5.94 -0.05
CA MET A 327 8.04 6.84 -0.39
C MET A 327 7.54 8.01 -1.23
N GLN A 328 6.77 7.75 -2.29
CA GLN A 328 6.22 8.82 -3.13
C GLN A 328 5.32 9.76 -2.31
N LYS A 329 4.41 9.19 -1.52
CA LYS A 329 3.51 9.97 -0.67
C LYS A 329 4.26 10.85 0.33
N ALA A 330 5.33 10.33 0.93
CA ALA A 330 6.17 11.09 1.85
C ALA A 330 6.93 12.22 1.14
N ALA A 331 7.44 11.98 -0.07
CA ALA A 331 8.10 13.00 -0.89
C ALA A 331 7.14 14.13 -1.32
N ASP A 332 5.92 13.76 -1.71
CA ASP A 332 4.86 14.72 -2.05
C ASP A 332 4.49 15.55 -0.82
N TYR A 333 4.28 14.90 0.32
CA TYR A 333 3.99 15.56 1.60
C TYR A 333 5.09 16.58 1.98
N TYR A 334 6.36 16.18 1.90
CA TYR A 334 7.48 17.08 2.15
C TYR A 334 7.42 18.33 1.25
N SER A 335 7.21 18.12 -0.05
CA SER A 335 7.21 19.18 -1.06
C SER A 335 6.04 20.15 -0.86
N GLU A 336 4.86 19.61 -0.54
CA GLU A 336 3.67 20.39 -0.21
C GLU A 336 3.89 21.23 1.06
N GLN A 337 4.39 20.61 2.14
CA GLN A 337 4.61 21.31 3.41
C GLN A 337 5.69 22.39 3.30
N MET A 338 6.77 22.13 2.55
CA MET A 338 7.78 23.15 2.26
C MET A 338 7.18 24.34 1.51
N THR A 339 6.36 24.08 0.49
CA THR A 339 5.71 25.14 -0.31
C THR A 339 4.71 25.96 0.52
N GLN A 340 3.95 25.31 1.40
CA GLN A 340 2.94 25.98 2.23
C GLN A 340 3.55 26.82 3.36
N ARG A 341 4.66 26.36 3.96
CA ARG A 341 5.27 26.99 5.13
C ARG A 341 6.32 28.05 4.78
N LEU A 342 6.95 27.98 3.61
CA LEU A 342 7.96 28.94 3.18
C LEU A 342 7.35 30.14 2.48
N ASN A 343 7.80 31.34 2.87
CA ASN A 343 7.57 32.57 2.12
C ASN A 343 8.90 33.13 1.63
N LEU A 344 9.16 33.00 0.32
CA LEU A 344 10.44 33.37 -0.28
C LEU A 344 10.45 34.86 -0.72
N PRO A 345 11.56 35.59 -0.51
CA PRO A 345 12.76 35.14 0.19
C PRO A 345 12.56 35.08 1.72
N THR A 346 13.24 34.10 2.35
CA THR A 346 13.37 34.04 3.81
C THR A 346 14.29 35.14 4.31
N ASP A 347 14.16 35.56 5.58
CA ASP A 347 15.04 36.57 6.17
C ASP A 347 16.47 36.03 6.33
N THR A 348 16.58 34.76 6.73
CA THR A 348 17.86 34.06 6.91
C THR A 348 17.82 32.69 6.27
N LEU A 349 18.99 32.12 6.02
CA LEU A 349 19.11 30.71 5.62
C LEU A 349 18.58 29.77 6.73
N GLN A 350 18.76 30.16 7.99
CA GLN A 350 18.35 29.36 9.15
C GLN A 350 16.83 29.14 9.19
N GLU A 351 16.04 30.15 8.87
CA GLU A 351 14.57 30.04 8.77
C GLU A 351 14.15 28.93 7.79
N LEU A 352 14.79 28.89 6.60
CA LEU A 352 14.52 27.84 5.60
C LEU A 352 14.92 26.46 6.13
N LEU A 353 16.10 26.36 6.76
CA LEU A 353 16.60 25.10 7.29
C LEU A 353 15.73 24.54 8.42
N GLU A 354 15.17 25.39 9.28
CA GLU A 354 14.25 24.99 10.35
C GLU A 354 12.95 24.42 9.80
N VAL A 355 12.36 25.07 8.80
CA VAL A 355 11.17 24.56 8.10
C VAL A 355 11.48 23.22 7.42
N HIS A 356 12.59 23.14 6.71
CA HIS A 356 13.05 21.89 6.08
C HIS A 356 13.17 20.74 7.08
N THR A 357 13.84 20.95 8.22
CA THR A 357 14.01 19.92 9.24
C THR A 357 12.69 19.47 9.85
N ALA A 358 11.71 20.38 10.01
CA ALA A 358 10.38 20.00 10.45
C ALA A 358 9.65 19.15 9.40
N CYS A 359 9.61 19.61 8.14
CA CYS A 359 8.97 18.89 7.03
C CYS A 359 9.61 17.52 6.77
N GLU A 360 10.94 17.40 6.86
CA GLU A 360 11.68 16.14 6.71
C GLU A 360 11.26 15.12 7.78
N ARG A 361 11.21 15.53 9.06
CA ARG A 361 10.77 14.64 10.15
C ARG A 361 9.35 14.15 9.93
N GLU A 362 8.44 15.05 9.56
CA GLU A 362 7.05 14.71 9.31
C GLU A 362 6.91 13.76 8.10
N ALA A 363 7.65 13.99 7.02
CA ALA A 363 7.68 13.10 5.87
C ALA A 363 8.21 11.70 6.21
N ILE A 364 9.25 11.60 7.05
CA ILE A 364 9.74 10.31 7.55
C ILE A 364 8.64 9.60 8.35
N VAL A 365 7.89 10.31 9.20
CA VAL A 365 6.76 9.72 9.94
C VAL A 365 5.66 9.23 8.99
N VAL A 366 5.34 9.98 7.94
CA VAL A 366 4.38 9.55 6.89
C VAL A 366 4.85 8.25 6.23
N PHE A 367 6.13 8.15 5.88
CA PHE A 367 6.72 6.94 5.31
C PHE A 367 6.62 5.76 6.29
N MET A 368 7.09 5.92 7.53
CA MET A 368 7.13 4.85 8.55
C MET A 368 5.75 4.31 8.91
N ASN A 369 4.69 5.12 8.82
CA ASN A 369 3.31 4.69 9.08
C ASN A 369 2.72 3.80 7.98
N GLN A 370 3.33 3.77 6.79
CA GLN A 370 2.79 3.09 5.60
C GLN A 370 3.76 2.07 5.00
N SER A 371 5.04 2.14 5.35
CA SER A 371 6.04 1.18 4.92
C SER A 371 6.06 -0.05 5.81
N PHE A 372 6.51 -1.17 5.26
CA PHE A 372 6.81 -2.37 6.02
C PHE A 372 7.92 -3.17 5.32
N LYS A 373 8.70 -3.93 6.10
CA LYS A 373 9.76 -4.81 5.61
C LYS A 373 10.78 -4.12 4.66
N ASP A 374 11.16 -2.87 4.97
CA ASP A 374 12.29 -2.19 4.34
C ASP A 374 13.61 -2.57 5.05
N GLU A 375 13.96 -3.86 5.05
CA GLU A 375 15.05 -4.42 5.89
C GLU A 375 16.41 -3.75 5.68
N ASN A 376 16.73 -3.38 4.42
CA ASN A 376 17.96 -2.68 4.06
C ASN A 376 17.84 -1.15 4.10
N GLN A 377 16.67 -0.63 4.45
CA GLN A 377 16.32 0.79 4.39
C GLN A 377 16.51 1.38 2.99
N ASP A 378 16.31 0.59 1.94
CA ASP A 378 16.58 1.01 0.57
C ASP A 378 15.57 2.07 0.11
N PHE A 379 14.30 1.93 0.50
CA PHE A 379 13.28 2.94 0.21
C PHE A 379 13.44 4.18 1.08
N GLN A 380 13.77 4.00 2.35
CA GLN A 380 14.07 5.13 3.24
C GLN A 380 15.26 5.96 2.75
N LYS A 381 16.36 5.32 2.30
CA LYS A 381 17.52 6.02 1.72
C LYS A 381 17.14 6.80 0.47
N LYS A 382 16.36 6.21 -0.44
CA LYS A 382 15.84 6.89 -1.63
C LYS A 382 14.96 8.08 -1.29
N LEU A 383 14.10 7.97 -0.27
CA LEU A 383 13.30 9.09 0.24
C LEU A 383 14.19 10.25 0.69
N LEU A 384 15.23 9.97 1.48
CA LEU A 384 16.16 10.98 1.96
C LEU A 384 16.93 11.65 0.82
N GLU A 385 17.28 10.90 -0.24
CA GLU A 385 17.89 11.46 -1.45
C GLU A 385 16.93 12.41 -2.19
N ILE A 386 15.66 12.03 -2.34
CA ILE A 386 14.62 12.90 -2.93
C ILE A 386 14.45 14.19 -2.10
N ILE A 387 14.34 14.06 -0.78
CA ILE A 387 14.20 15.21 0.13
C ILE A 387 15.42 16.13 0.03
N LYS A 388 16.63 15.57 -0.03
CA LYS A 388 17.88 16.33 -0.20
C LYS A 388 17.87 17.12 -1.51
N ASN A 389 17.52 16.48 -2.63
CA ASN A 389 17.45 17.15 -3.93
C ASN A 389 16.38 18.27 -3.93
N ASN A 390 15.21 18.02 -3.33
CA ASN A 390 14.16 19.04 -3.21
C ASN A 390 14.60 20.22 -2.34
N LYS A 391 15.33 19.96 -1.24
CA LYS A 391 15.93 21.01 -0.40
C LYS A 391 16.88 21.89 -1.21
N GLU A 392 17.75 21.30 -2.03
CA GLU A 392 18.66 22.05 -2.91
C GLU A 392 17.88 22.95 -3.87
N GLY A 393 16.77 22.47 -4.42
CA GLY A 393 15.84 23.28 -5.23
C GLY A 393 15.26 24.48 -4.48
N PHE A 394 14.79 24.29 -3.24
CA PHE A 394 14.27 25.39 -2.42
C PHE A 394 15.35 26.42 -2.03
N LEU A 395 16.58 25.97 -1.78
CA LEU A 395 17.72 26.86 -1.52
C LEU A 395 17.98 27.78 -2.72
N GLN A 396 18.02 27.20 -3.92
CA GLN A 396 18.22 27.97 -5.14
C GLN A 396 17.09 28.98 -5.38
N GLN A 397 15.83 28.55 -5.24
CA GLN A 397 14.67 29.45 -5.38
C GLN A 397 14.72 30.60 -4.37
N ASN A 398 15.17 30.34 -3.14
CA ASN A 398 15.32 31.38 -2.11
C ASN A 398 16.41 32.38 -2.48
N GLU A 399 17.55 31.91 -2.98
CA GLU A 399 18.64 32.78 -3.46
C GLU A 399 18.18 33.65 -4.62
N GLU A 400 17.50 33.07 -5.61
CA GLU A 400 16.97 33.80 -6.78
C GLU A 400 15.92 34.85 -6.37
N ALA A 401 14.99 34.47 -5.49
CA ALA A 401 13.98 35.39 -4.95
C ALA A 401 14.62 36.54 -4.17
N SER A 402 15.65 36.24 -3.36
CA SER A 402 16.40 37.23 -2.59
C SER A 402 17.16 38.20 -3.51
N ALA A 403 17.89 37.68 -4.49
CA ALA A 403 18.63 38.50 -5.46
C ALA A 403 17.69 39.43 -6.23
N LYS A 404 16.58 38.90 -6.76
CA LYS A 404 15.57 39.66 -7.49
C LYS A 404 14.93 40.75 -6.64
N TYR A 405 14.57 40.43 -5.41
CA TYR A 405 13.97 41.40 -4.48
C TYR A 405 14.95 42.52 -4.12
N CYS A 406 16.19 42.15 -3.76
CA CYS A 406 17.26 43.10 -3.45
C CYS A 406 17.54 44.04 -4.62
N GLN A 407 17.71 43.50 -5.84
CA GLN A 407 17.97 44.28 -7.04
C GLN A 407 16.83 45.27 -7.31
N THR A 408 15.58 44.81 -7.22
CA THR A 408 14.40 45.67 -7.41
C THR A 408 14.37 46.82 -6.41
N LYS A 409 14.67 46.55 -5.13
CA LYS A 409 14.70 47.58 -4.09
C LYS A 409 15.86 48.54 -4.25
N LEU A 410 17.03 48.04 -4.63
CA LEU A 410 18.21 48.85 -4.86
C LEU A 410 18.04 49.75 -6.08
N ASP A 411 17.38 49.28 -7.14
CA ASP A 411 17.03 50.11 -8.30
C ASP A 411 16.03 51.21 -7.94
N GLN A 412 15.08 50.93 -7.06
CA GLN A 412 14.14 51.94 -6.53
C GLN A 412 14.86 53.01 -5.70
N ILE A 413 15.71 52.60 -4.75
CA ILE A 413 16.42 53.53 -3.84
C ILE A 413 17.48 54.34 -4.62
N SER A 414 18.18 53.70 -5.58
CA SER A 414 19.22 54.36 -6.37
C SER A 414 18.70 55.30 -7.45
N LYS A 415 17.39 55.34 -7.70
CA LYS A 415 16.78 56.15 -8.77
C LYS A 415 17.15 57.63 -8.67
N THR A 416 16.94 58.25 -7.51
CA THR A 416 17.25 59.67 -7.27
C THR A 416 18.74 59.97 -7.45
N LEU A 417 19.60 59.04 -7.02
CA LEU A 417 21.04 59.16 -7.21
C LEU A 417 21.41 59.12 -8.70
N LYS A 418 20.90 58.13 -9.45
CA LYS A 418 21.13 57.98 -10.89
C LYS A 418 20.67 59.23 -11.66
N GLU A 419 19.49 59.77 -11.32
CA GLU A 419 18.97 61.02 -11.89
C GLU A 419 19.88 62.20 -11.57
N SER A 420 20.34 62.35 -10.33
CA SER A 420 21.25 63.42 -9.90
C SER A 420 22.62 63.35 -10.59
N ILE A 421 23.14 62.14 -10.82
CA ILE A 421 24.38 61.93 -11.60
C ILE A 421 24.15 62.40 -13.05
N SER A 422 23.06 61.95 -13.68
CA SER A 422 22.76 62.29 -15.07
C SER A 422 22.50 63.78 -15.31
N ALA A 423 21.93 64.47 -14.32
CA ALA A 423 21.71 65.91 -14.35
C ALA A 423 22.98 66.73 -14.06
N GLY A 424 24.13 66.08 -13.81
CA GLY A 424 25.38 66.76 -13.49
C GLY A 424 25.36 67.47 -12.13
N SER A 425 24.46 67.09 -11.20
CA SER A 425 24.31 67.76 -9.90
C SER A 425 25.54 67.67 -9.00
N PHE A 426 26.46 66.75 -9.29
CA PHE A 426 27.74 66.60 -8.59
C PHE A 426 28.93 67.27 -9.30
N SER A 427 28.72 67.88 -10.46
CA SER A 427 29.76 68.59 -11.22
C SER A 427 29.91 70.04 -10.72
N VAL A 428 30.17 70.19 -9.43
CA VAL A 428 30.34 71.48 -8.72
C VAL A 428 31.52 71.39 -7.75
N PRO A 429 32.13 72.51 -7.33
CA PRO A 429 33.14 72.49 -6.26
C PRO A 429 32.60 71.85 -4.97
N GLY A 430 33.28 70.82 -4.47
CA GLY A 430 32.85 69.99 -3.33
C GLY A 430 31.84 68.88 -3.70
N GLY A 431 31.57 68.65 -4.98
CA GLY A 431 30.60 67.68 -5.49
C GLY A 431 30.87 66.24 -5.08
N HIS A 432 32.13 65.82 -4.93
CA HIS A 432 32.48 64.48 -4.46
C HIS A 432 32.02 64.23 -3.01
N LYS A 433 32.04 65.26 -2.16
CA LYS A 433 31.50 65.15 -0.79
C LYS A 433 29.99 65.00 -0.79
N LEU A 434 29.29 65.69 -1.69
CA LEU A 434 27.85 65.56 -1.87
C LEU A 434 27.47 64.16 -2.37
N TYR A 435 28.24 63.63 -3.33
CA TYR A 435 28.06 62.28 -3.84
C TYR A 435 28.25 61.22 -2.75
N ARG A 436 29.34 61.29 -1.97
CA ARG A 436 29.55 60.35 -0.86
C ARG A 436 28.42 60.38 0.17
N LYS A 437 27.92 61.57 0.52
CA LYS A 437 26.76 61.70 1.42
C LYS A 437 25.48 61.08 0.83
N ALA A 438 25.27 61.19 -0.48
CA ALA A 438 24.13 60.56 -1.16
C ALA A 438 24.27 59.03 -1.18
N MET A 439 25.48 58.51 -1.41
CA MET A 439 25.79 57.08 -1.33
C MET A 439 25.61 56.51 0.08
N GLU A 440 26.04 57.23 1.12
CA GLU A 440 25.83 56.85 2.52
C GLU A 440 24.33 56.72 2.86
N ARG A 441 23.52 57.70 2.41
CA ARG A 441 22.05 57.65 2.58
C ARG A 441 21.43 56.45 1.87
N LEU A 442 21.83 56.20 0.62
CA LEU A 442 21.37 55.05 -0.15
C LEU A 442 21.67 53.73 0.57
N GLN A 443 22.89 53.58 1.12
CA GLN A 443 23.26 52.38 1.88
C GLN A 443 22.42 52.25 3.16
N GLN A 444 22.17 53.35 3.88
CA GLN A 444 21.29 53.35 5.06
C GLN A 444 19.85 52.95 4.70
N ASP A 445 19.29 53.53 3.65
CA ASP A 445 17.94 53.22 3.17
C ASP A 445 17.84 51.75 2.76
N TYR A 446 18.85 51.22 2.07
CA TYR A 446 18.91 49.81 1.69
C TYR A 446 19.04 48.88 2.91
N CYS A 447 19.84 49.26 3.92
CA CYS A 447 19.94 48.53 5.18
C CYS A 447 18.57 48.40 5.88
N HIS A 448 17.70 49.40 5.78
CA HIS A 448 16.36 49.40 6.39
C HIS A 448 15.29 48.63 5.61
N VAL A 449 15.56 48.14 4.40
CA VAL A 449 14.63 47.28 3.66
C VAL A 449 14.44 45.94 4.40
N PRO A 450 13.22 45.54 4.79
CA PRO A 450 12.99 44.24 5.44
C PRO A 450 13.06 43.09 4.42
N ARG A 451 13.28 41.85 4.88
CA ARG A 451 13.17 40.62 4.07
C ARG A 451 13.98 40.64 2.76
N LYS A 452 15.18 41.19 2.82
CA LYS A 452 16.14 41.14 1.69
C LYS A 452 16.61 39.72 1.40
N GLY A 453 16.72 38.91 2.45
CA GLY A 453 17.18 37.53 2.39
C GLY A 453 18.67 37.37 2.14
N VAL A 454 19.05 36.14 1.77
CA VAL A 454 20.44 35.65 1.79
C VAL A 454 21.40 36.34 0.81
N LYS A 455 20.90 36.97 -0.26
CA LYS A 455 21.70 37.66 -1.29
C LYS A 455 21.87 39.17 -1.05
N THR A 456 21.44 39.69 0.10
CA THR A 456 21.49 41.14 0.42
C THR A 456 22.86 41.77 0.22
N ASN A 457 23.92 41.14 0.72
CA ASN A 457 25.28 41.68 0.69
C ASN A 457 25.91 41.57 -0.70
N GLU A 458 25.70 40.44 -1.37
CA GLU A 458 26.21 40.19 -2.72
C GLU A 458 25.66 41.22 -3.73
N VAL A 459 24.35 41.45 -3.69
CA VAL A 459 23.70 42.45 -4.58
C VAL A 459 24.18 43.87 -4.27
N LEU A 460 24.30 44.23 -2.99
CA LEU A 460 24.81 45.56 -2.62
C LEU A 460 26.27 45.74 -3.06
N GLN A 461 27.12 44.75 -2.86
CA GLN A 461 28.52 44.82 -3.29
C GLN A 461 28.65 44.98 -4.80
N ASN A 462 27.88 44.21 -5.58
CA ASN A 462 27.86 44.33 -7.04
C ASN A 462 27.44 45.74 -7.49
N PHE A 463 26.43 46.31 -6.84
CA PHE A 463 26.03 47.69 -7.10
C PHE A 463 27.12 48.69 -6.75
N LEU A 464 27.71 48.62 -5.55
CA LEU A 464 28.78 49.53 -5.14
C LEU A 464 29.98 49.46 -6.10
N GLN A 465 30.33 48.26 -6.54
CA GLN A 465 31.40 48.06 -7.52
C GLN A 465 31.07 48.73 -8.87
N SER A 466 29.80 48.67 -9.31
CA SER A 466 29.35 49.38 -10.52
C SER A 466 29.47 50.91 -10.42
N GLN A 467 29.48 51.47 -9.21
CA GLN A 467 29.54 52.91 -8.96
C GLN A 467 30.99 53.46 -8.89
N VAL A 468 32.02 52.59 -8.80
CA VAL A 468 33.42 53.02 -8.60
C VAL A 468 33.92 53.94 -9.72
N ALA A 469 33.66 53.58 -10.99
CA ALA A 469 34.09 54.39 -12.13
C ALA A 469 33.44 55.78 -12.14
N ILE A 470 32.16 55.85 -11.74
CA ILE A 470 31.41 57.10 -11.62
C ILE A 470 31.99 57.97 -10.51
N GLU A 471 32.28 57.39 -9.35
CA GLU A 471 32.89 58.11 -8.22
C GLU A 471 34.26 58.70 -8.59
N ILE A 472 35.10 57.94 -9.30
CA ILE A 472 36.39 58.42 -9.80
C ILE A 472 36.21 59.61 -10.74
N SER A 473 35.24 59.54 -11.66
CA SER A 473 34.94 60.64 -12.60
C SER A 473 34.48 61.90 -11.87
N ILE A 474 33.56 61.76 -10.91
CA ILE A 474 33.08 62.87 -10.07
C ILE A 474 34.24 63.49 -9.27
N LEU A 475 35.12 62.66 -8.69
CA LEU A 475 36.29 63.13 -7.95
C LEU A 475 37.26 63.94 -8.82
N GLN A 476 37.50 63.50 -10.06
CA GLN A 476 38.35 64.24 -11.00
C GLN A 476 37.71 65.57 -11.40
N SER A 477 36.41 65.58 -11.67
CA SER A 477 35.66 66.80 -12.00
C SER A 477 35.67 67.81 -10.85
N ASP A 478 35.41 67.35 -9.62
CA ASP A 478 35.43 68.19 -8.42
C ASP A 478 36.79 68.86 -8.20
N LYS A 479 37.90 68.11 -8.34
CA LYS A 479 39.26 68.68 -8.25
C LYS A 479 39.47 69.81 -9.25
N ALA A 480 39.15 69.57 -10.52
CA ALA A 480 39.31 70.57 -11.58
C ALA A 480 38.47 71.83 -11.33
N LEU A 481 37.21 71.66 -10.93
CA LEU A 481 36.29 72.77 -10.65
C LEU A 481 36.67 73.54 -9.38
N THR A 482 37.13 72.85 -8.35
CA THR A 482 37.60 73.46 -7.10
C THR A 482 38.86 74.27 -7.31
N ASP A 483 39.82 73.76 -8.11
CA ASP A 483 41.05 74.50 -8.45
C ASP A 483 40.74 75.73 -9.31
N ALA A 484 39.84 75.61 -10.28
CA ALA A 484 39.36 76.74 -11.07
C ALA A 484 38.67 77.81 -10.20
N ALA A 485 37.81 77.41 -9.27
CA ALA A 485 37.13 78.31 -8.35
C ALA A 485 38.11 79.07 -7.44
N LYS A 486 39.14 78.38 -6.91
CA LYS A 486 40.22 79.01 -6.12
C LYS A 486 41.02 80.02 -6.94
N ALA A 487 41.34 79.70 -8.19
CA ALA A 487 42.07 80.62 -9.07
C ALA A 487 41.28 81.89 -9.38
N ILE A 488 39.97 81.78 -9.59
CA ILE A 488 39.07 82.93 -9.80
C ILE A 488 38.95 83.76 -8.52
N ALA A 489 38.76 83.12 -7.36
CA ALA A 489 38.70 83.82 -6.07
C ALA A 489 40.01 84.56 -5.75
N GLY A 490 41.17 83.95 -6.05
CA GLY A 490 42.49 84.58 -5.90
C GLY A 490 42.66 85.83 -6.78
N LYS A 491 42.20 85.77 -8.03
CA LYS A 491 42.19 86.94 -8.93
C LYS A 491 41.23 88.04 -8.45
N ALA A 492 40.05 87.67 -7.95
CA ALA A 492 39.09 88.63 -7.42
C ALA A 492 39.58 89.29 -6.11
N SER A 493 40.29 88.57 -5.25
CA SER A 493 40.94 89.16 -4.06
C SER A 493 42.06 90.13 -4.44
N LEU A 494 42.87 89.81 -5.46
CA LEU A 494 43.90 90.72 -5.98
C LEU A 494 43.29 91.99 -6.57
N PHE A 495 42.18 91.87 -7.32
CA PHE A 495 41.43 93.02 -7.84
C PHE A 495 40.86 93.91 -6.74
N LYS A 496 40.21 93.34 -5.72
CA LYS A 496 39.69 94.09 -4.57
C LYS A 496 40.79 94.73 -3.71
N GLN A 497 41.97 94.12 -3.66
CA GLN A 497 43.14 94.67 -2.97
C GLN A 497 43.78 95.81 -3.77
N HIS A 498 43.67 95.78 -5.10
CA HIS A 498 44.05 96.89 -5.98
C HIS A 498 43.08 98.07 -5.87
N GLU A 499 41.76 97.83 -5.81
CA GLU A 499 40.74 98.87 -5.60
C GLU A 499 40.77 99.53 -4.21
N ARG A 500 41.29 98.84 -3.17
CA ARG A 500 41.49 99.42 -1.83
C ARG A 500 42.77 100.24 -1.69
N ASN A 501 43.68 100.15 -2.66
CA ASN A 501 44.96 100.85 -2.68
C ASN A 501 44.97 102.05 -3.65
N ILE A 502 43.80 102.39 -4.19
CA ILE A 502 43.46 103.67 -4.85
C ILE A 502 42.56 104.43 -3.88
#